data_AF-A0AAQ3XHT0-F1
#
_entry.id   AF-A0AAQ3XHT0-F1
#
_cell.length_a   1.000
_cell.length_b   1.000
_cell.length_c   1.000
_cell.angle_alpha   90.00
_cell.angle_beta   90.00
_cell.angle_gamma   90.00
#
_symmetry.space_group_name_H-M   'P 1'
#
loop_
_entity.id
_entity.type
_entity.pdbx_description
1 polymer ?
#
loop_
_entity_poly.entity_id
_entity_poly.type
_entity_poly.pdbx_seq_one_letter_code
_entity_poly.pdbx_strand_id
1 'polypeptide(L)'
;MDSLKVTIFTICFRSSGGPDQATASTHHSQPVVMAMRSAARHGLLSPLLVRSGSGLFCARSFPIAAGIEPCRAVSSASAPAAGKHLSPLFSVAPMMDWTDNHYRTLARLISMHTWLYTEMVVAETILHQKDKLDRFLAFPEEQHPIVLQIGGSNLENLAKATELANAYSYDEINLNCGCPSSKVAGHGCFGARLMLDPEVCIMNSKHQWDAMSAIAANCDVPVSVKCRIGVDDRDSYEELCEFVDKVVSKSPARHFIIHARKALLSGLSPAENRKVPPLKYEYYFALLRDFPEIKFTLNGGITNIGQVSASIRQGAHGVMVGRAAYNDKVILRLIVQLRLLPYSVIIFDPNFIFGGLLSPWNMLGHVDQEVYGKTARCISRRQTLERYQVYGDSIISQYGPSRPNVRQLVKPLLNLFHSEPGNSRWKRKADSALRHCKTVKSFLEETLDEIPDSVLDKPVSRESSNDEEYFANVDSQLPPRYRTLTNCRYAQNL
;
A
#
# COMPACT_ATOMS: atom_id res chain seq x y z
N MET A 1 47.41 34.28 -22.87
CA MET A 1 46.90 34.03 -24.23
C MET A 1 46.27 32.65 -24.25
N ASP A 2 44.97 32.43 -24.16
CA ASP A 2 43.84 33.25 -23.79
C ASP A 2 42.75 32.32 -23.23
N SER A 3 41.99 32.88 -22.30
CA SER A 3 41.01 32.24 -21.45
C SER A 3 39.73 31.85 -22.19
N LEU A 4 39.30 30.60 -22.02
CA LEU A 4 37.97 30.15 -22.41
C LEU A 4 36.92 30.66 -21.41
N LYS A 5 36.05 31.53 -21.92
CA LYS A 5 34.89 32.11 -21.25
C LYS A 5 33.80 31.05 -21.05
N VAL A 6 33.30 30.94 -19.82
CA VAL A 6 32.04 30.26 -19.50
C VAL A 6 30.92 31.29 -19.64
N THR A 7 30.00 31.06 -20.57
CA THR A 7 28.79 31.88 -20.75
C THR A 7 27.67 31.30 -19.89
N ILE A 8 27.23 32.08 -18.89
CA ILE A 8 26.04 31.82 -18.07
C ILE A 8 24.86 32.56 -18.71
N PHE A 9 23.80 31.85 -19.09
CA PHE A 9 22.53 32.45 -19.47
C PHE A 9 21.64 32.61 -18.23
N THR A 10 21.42 33.86 -17.82
CA THR A 10 20.41 34.25 -16.84
C THR A 10 19.13 34.61 -17.59
N ILE A 11 18.02 33.93 -17.31
CA ILE A 11 16.69 34.34 -17.78
C ILE A 11 15.91 34.87 -16.57
N CYS A 12 15.64 36.17 -16.60
CA CYS A 12 14.79 36.90 -15.67
C CYS A 12 13.31 36.52 -15.86
N PHE A 13 12.59 36.34 -14.75
CA PHE A 13 11.14 36.58 -14.71
C PHE A 13 10.84 37.81 -13.86
N ARG A 14 10.16 38.78 -14.48
CA ARG A 14 9.62 40.00 -13.87
C ARG A 14 8.49 39.63 -12.90
N SER A 15 8.53 40.16 -11.67
CA SER A 15 7.34 40.31 -10.84
C SER A 15 7.00 41.80 -10.69
N SER A 16 5.80 42.16 -11.09
CA SER A 16 5.14 43.44 -10.84
C SER A 16 4.64 43.51 -9.41
N GLY A 17 4.94 44.61 -8.71
CA GLY A 17 4.30 44.98 -7.43
C GLY A 17 5.21 45.76 -6.48
N GLY A 18 5.09 47.09 -6.46
CA GLY A 18 5.36 47.91 -5.26
C GLY A 18 4.09 48.07 -4.40
N PRO A 19 4.05 48.89 -3.34
CA PRO A 19 5.08 49.86 -2.92
C PRO A 19 5.47 49.82 -1.41
N ASP A 20 6.51 50.60 -1.10
CA ASP A 20 6.82 51.36 0.13
C ASP A 20 6.84 50.68 1.51
N GLN A 21 8.03 50.65 2.14
CA GLN A 21 8.35 51.57 3.25
C GLN A 21 9.85 51.54 3.61
N ALA A 22 10.39 52.74 3.81
CA ALA A 22 11.75 53.02 4.23
C ALA A 22 11.97 52.77 5.72
N THR A 23 13.19 52.41 6.12
CA THR A 23 14.00 53.14 7.13
C THR A 23 15.39 52.51 7.25
N ALA A 24 16.38 53.39 7.33
CA ALA A 24 17.80 53.12 7.41
C ALA A 24 18.27 52.94 8.86
N SER A 25 19.34 52.18 9.08
CA SER A 25 20.49 52.63 9.87
C SER A 25 21.66 51.63 9.81
N THR A 26 22.84 52.20 9.94
CA THR A 26 24.17 51.76 9.52
C THR A 26 25.05 51.16 10.63
N HIS A 27 26.09 50.43 10.17
CA HIS A 27 27.48 50.33 10.69
C HIS A 27 27.82 49.54 11.98
N HIS A 28 28.59 48.44 11.82
CA HIS A 28 30.07 48.35 12.02
C HIS A 28 30.47 46.85 12.24
N SER A 29 31.07 46.15 11.27
CA SER A 29 32.53 45.88 11.07
C SER A 29 33.25 45.25 12.29
N GLN A 30 33.49 43.92 12.33
CA GLN A 30 34.64 43.15 11.77
C GLN A 30 35.68 42.77 12.88
N PRO A 31 36.71 41.89 12.70
CA PRO A 31 36.94 40.80 11.71
C PRO A 31 37.64 39.51 12.28
N VAL A 32 38.08 38.60 11.37
CA VAL A 32 39.32 37.75 11.37
C VAL A 32 39.19 36.24 11.75
N VAL A 33 39.15 35.31 10.75
CA VAL A 33 40.21 34.41 10.16
C VAL A 33 40.16 32.98 10.75
N MET A 34 39.79 31.93 9.97
CA MET A 34 40.63 31.00 9.17
C MET A 34 41.65 30.20 10.04
N ALA A 35 41.93 28.91 9.91
CA ALA A 35 41.58 27.87 8.94
C ALA A 35 42.04 26.47 9.45
N MET A 36 41.48 25.43 8.82
CA MET A 36 42.15 24.19 8.33
C MET A 36 42.56 23.00 9.23
N ARG A 37 42.06 21.83 8.77
CA ARG A 37 42.72 20.50 8.57
C ARG A 37 43.07 19.68 9.82
N SER A 38 43.18 18.35 9.82
CA SER A 38 42.77 17.21 8.97
C SER A 38 43.50 15.99 9.58
N ALA A 39 42.85 14.80 9.50
CA ALA A 39 43.45 13.46 9.44
C ALA A 39 44.06 12.80 10.71
N ALA A 40 43.33 11.77 11.18
CA ALA A 40 43.69 10.35 11.27
C ALA A 40 45.13 9.93 11.62
N ARG A 41 45.25 8.98 12.56
CA ARG A 41 45.83 7.62 12.35
C ARG A 41 45.81 6.76 13.63
N HIS A 42 45.59 5.46 13.41
CA HIS A 42 46.06 4.23 14.10
C HIS A 42 46.38 4.29 15.61
N GLY A 43 45.92 3.39 16.47
CA GLY A 43 45.79 1.93 16.34
C GLY A 43 46.61 1.28 17.47
N LEU A 44 46.23 0.05 17.85
CA LEU A 44 47.00 -0.98 18.59
C LEU A 44 46.77 -1.18 20.11
N LEU A 45 46.40 -2.45 20.39
CA LEU A 45 46.87 -3.36 21.44
C LEU A 45 46.23 -3.33 22.85
N SER A 46 45.42 -4.37 23.12
CA SER A 46 45.42 -5.15 24.38
C SER A 46 46.71 -6.03 24.46
N PRO A 47 47.04 -6.77 25.54
CA PRO A 47 46.26 -7.10 26.75
C PRO A 47 47.06 -7.02 28.08
N LEU A 48 46.38 -7.12 29.23
CA LEU A 48 47.02 -7.55 30.50
C LEU A 48 46.05 -8.38 31.33
N LEU A 49 46.43 -9.65 31.51
CA LEU A 49 45.91 -10.57 32.51
C LEU A 49 46.28 -10.08 33.92
N VAL A 50 45.34 -10.12 34.86
CA VAL A 50 45.63 -10.38 36.28
C VAL A 50 44.60 -11.38 36.82
N ARG A 51 45.11 -12.49 37.36
CA ARG A 51 44.40 -13.51 38.14
C ARG A 51 44.56 -13.20 39.63
N SER A 52 43.45 -13.18 40.37
CA SER A 52 43.25 -13.62 41.78
C SER A 52 41.90 -13.03 42.22
N GLY A 53 41.06 -13.63 43.06
CA GLY A 53 41.00 -14.90 43.77
C GLY A 53 39.62 -14.93 44.47
N SER A 54 39.05 -16.12 44.57
CA SER A 54 38.09 -16.62 45.57
C SER A 54 37.16 -15.64 46.31
N GLY A 55 35.85 -15.79 46.08
CA GLY A 55 34.80 -15.30 46.96
C GLY A 55 33.49 -16.05 46.68
N LEU A 56 33.22 -17.09 47.46
CA LEU A 56 32.00 -17.91 47.43
C LEU A 56 30.83 -17.07 47.97
N PHE A 57 29.81 -16.80 47.15
CA PHE A 57 28.47 -16.44 47.65
C PHE A 57 27.40 -17.18 46.87
N CYS A 58 26.65 -17.99 47.62
CA CYS A 58 25.51 -18.77 47.18
C CYS A 58 24.31 -17.83 46.98
N ALA A 59 23.83 -17.71 45.73
CA ALA A 59 22.54 -17.11 45.42
C ALA A 59 21.82 -17.94 44.35
N ARG A 60 20.57 -18.26 44.65
CA ARG A 60 19.68 -19.19 43.95
C ARG A 60 19.51 -18.81 42.47
N SER A 61 19.73 -19.79 41.59
CA SER A 61 19.59 -19.67 40.15
C SER A 61 18.13 -19.90 39.72
N PHE A 62 17.51 -18.89 39.10
CA PHE A 62 16.40 -19.07 38.17
C PHE A 62 16.99 -19.12 36.74
N PRO A 63 16.60 -20.07 35.88
CA PRO A 63 17.13 -20.11 34.52
C PRO A 63 16.54 -18.98 33.68
N ILE A 64 17.39 -18.01 33.34
CA ILE A 64 17.18 -17.07 32.25
C ILE A 64 17.40 -17.86 30.95
N ALA A 65 16.35 -17.97 30.14
CA ALA A 65 16.41 -18.60 28.83
C ALA A 65 17.40 -17.86 27.91
N ALA A 66 18.18 -18.66 27.20
CA ALA A 66 19.31 -18.26 26.38
C ALA A 66 18.94 -17.29 25.24
N GLY A 67 19.94 -16.48 24.87
CA GLY A 67 19.87 -15.47 23.83
C GLY A 67 19.47 -16.02 22.45
N ILE A 68 18.73 -15.18 21.73
CA ILE A 68 18.42 -15.33 20.32
C ILE A 68 19.68 -14.96 19.55
N GLU A 69 20.36 -15.95 18.95
CA GLU A 69 21.41 -15.71 17.96
C GLU A 69 20.80 -15.15 16.66
N PRO A 70 21.53 -14.31 15.91
CA PRO A 70 21.06 -13.77 14.64
C PRO A 70 20.90 -14.89 13.60
N CYS A 71 19.74 -14.92 12.92
CA CYS A 71 19.39 -15.87 11.87
C CYS A 71 20.54 -16.10 10.88
N ARG A 72 21.15 -17.29 10.94
CA ARG A 72 21.98 -17.83 9.86
C ARG A 72 21.06 -18.37 8.76
N ALA A 73 21.41 -18.02 7.52
CA ALA A 73 20.77 -18.48 6.30
C ALA A 73 20.57 -20.01 6.30
N VAL A 74 19.32 -20.45 6.16
CA VAL A 74 18.99 -21.84 5.88
C VAL A 74 19.10 -22.05 4.38
N SER A 75 19.82 -23.10 4.01
CA SER A 75 20.11 -23.51 2.63
C SER A 75 18.85 -23.82 1.83
N SER A 76 18.93 -23.50 0.55
CA SER A 76 18.01 -23.79 -0.55
C SER A 76 17.26 -25.12 -0.46
N ALA A 77 15.93 -25.07 -0.56
CA ALA A 77 15.10 -26.20 -0.95
C ALA A 77 13.84 -25.76 -1.72
N SER A 78 13.77 -26.21 -2.98
CA SER A 78 12.60 -26.45 -3.84
C SER A 78 11.73 -25.28 -4.35
N ALA A 79 11.36 -25.41 -5.63
CA ALA A 79 10.42 -24.60 -6.41
C ALA A 79 9.08 -24.33 -5.69
N PRO A 80 8.33 -23.27 -6.05
CA PRO A 80 7.14 -22.88 -5.30
C PRO A 80 6.05 -23.94 -5.40
N ALA A 81 5.53 -24.33 -4.24
CA ALA A 81 4.32 -25.11 -4.15
C ALA A 81 3.13 -24.24 -4.58
N ALA A 82 2.59 -24.50 -5.78
CA ALA A 82 1.20 -24.19 -6.05
C ALA A 82 0.32 -24.89 -4.99
N GLY A 83 -0.37 -24.13 -4.13
CA GLY A 83 -1.32 -24.69 -3.15
C GLY A 83 -1.14 -24.32 -1.67
N LYS A 84 -0.29 -23.34 -1.30
CA LYS A 84 -0.13 -22.95 0.12
C LYS A 84 -1.33 -22.17 0.70
N HIS A 85 -2.02 -21.37 -0.11
CA HIS A 85 -3.10 -20.46 0.32
C HIS A 85 -4.37 -20.65 -0.51
N LEU A 86 -5.53 -20.24 0.03
CA LEU A 86 -6.77 -20.14 -0.75
C LEU A 86 -6.61 -19.12 -1.88
N SER A 87 -7.35 -19.33 -2.98
CA SER A 87 -7.35 -18.43 -4.13
C SER A 87 -7.66 -16.97 -3.74
N PRO A 88 -7.12 -15.96 -4.45
CA PRO A 88 -7.26 -14.55 -4.09
C PRO A 88 -8.65 -13.96 -4.42
N LEU A 89 -9.71 -14.57 -3.90
CA LEU A 89 -11.10 -14.16 -4.13
C LEU A 89 -11.38 -12.75 -3.56
N PHE A 90 -10.71 -12.39 -2.45
CA PHE A 90 -10.73 -11.06 -1.86
C PHE A 90 -9.33 -10.58 -1.51
N SER A 91 -9.00 -9.35 -1.94
CA SER A 91 -7.76 -8.67 -1.55
C SER A 91 -7.97 -7.22 -1.11
N VAL A 92 -7.12 -6.74 -0.22
CA VAL A 92 -7.05 -5.31 0.10
C VAL A 92 -6.07 -4.62 -0.84
N ALA A 93 -6.49 -3.50 -1.42
CA ALA A 93 -5.68 -2.78 -2.41
C ALA A 93 -4.42 -2.17 -1.80
N PRO A 94 -3.30 -2.13 -2.54
CA PRO A 94 -2.12 -1.37 -2.14
C PRO A 94 -2.45 0.12 -2.08
N MET A 95 -2.27 0.73 -0.92
CA MET A 95 -2.63 2.13 -0.67
C MET A 95 -1.52 2.81 0.14
N MET A 96 -0.76 3.70 -0.52
CA MET A 96 0.27 4.53 0.10
C MET A 96 -0.26 5.21 1.37
N ASP A 97 0.54 5.17 2.44
CA ASP A 97 0.27 5.58 3.80
C ASP A 97 -0.86 4.83 4.53
N TRP A 98 -1.50 3.83 3.93
CA TRP A 98 -2.66 3.16 4.53
C TRP A 98 -2.45 1.67 4.75
N THR A 99 -1.94 0.94 3.76
CA THR A 99 -1.67 -0.50 3.87
C THR A 99 -0.26 -0.76 4.38
N ASP A 100 0.14 -0.04 5.43
CA ASP A 100 1.40 -0.25 6.12
C ASP A 100 1.41 -1.59 6.86
N ASN A 101 2.55 -1.95 7.45
CA ASN A 101 2.70 -3.19 8.21
C ASN A 101 1.65 -3.31 9.34
N HIS A 102 1.31 -2.20 9.98
CA HIS A 102 0.43 -2.19 11.15
C HIS A 102 -1.04 -2.38 10.75
N TYR A 103 -1.48 -1.73 9.67
CA TYR A 103 -2.80 -1.97 9.11
C TYR A 103 -2.98 -3.40 8.64
N ARG A 104 -1.97 -3.97 7.95
CA ARG A 104 -2.04 -5.36 7.48
C ARG A 104 -2.15 -6.34 8.66
N THR A 105 -1.45 -6.10 9.76
CA THR A 105 -1.63 -6.87 11.00
C THR A 105 -3.06 -6.74 11.55
N LEU A 106 -3.63 -5.53 11.60
CA LEU A 106 -5.04 -5.35 12.01
C LEU A 106 -5.99 -6.12 11.07
N ALA A 107 -5.81 -5.99 9.75
CA ALA A 107 -6.65 -6.65 8.77
C ALA A 107 -6.59 -8.18 8.91
N ARG A 108 -5.41 -8.74 9.20
CA ARG A 108 -5.23 -10.18 9.46
C ARG A 108 -5.92 -10.64 10.74
N LEU A 109 -5.98 -9.81 11.78
CA LEU A 109 -6.73 -10.12 13.01
C LEU A 109 -8.24 -10.17 12.77
N ILE A 110 -8.74 -9.46 11.74
CA ILE A 110 -10.16 -9.45 11.38
C ILE A 110 -10.50 -10.58 10.39
N SER A 111 -9.63 -10.84 9.41
CA SER A 111 -9.82 -11.86 8.36
C SER A 111 -8.56 -12.70 8.13
N MET A 112 -8.71 -14.02 8.15
CA MET A 112 -7.60 -14.96 7.94
C MET A 112 -7.26 -15.19 6.47
N HIS A 113 -8.22 -15.02 5.55
CA HIS A 113 -8.04 -15.41 4.16
C HIS A 113 -7.99 -14.21 3.20
N THR A 114 -8.14 -12.99 3.70
CA THR A 114 -7.88 -11.78 2.92
C THR A 114 -6.43 -11.78 2.41
N TRP A 115 -6.25 -11.58 1.12
CA TRP A 115 -4.95 -11.32 0.51
C TRP A 115 -4.55 -9.87 0.75
N LEU A 116 -3.36 -9.67 1.34
CA LEU A 116 -2.89 -8.35 1.74
C LEU A 116 -1.86 -7.84 0.74
N TYR A 117 -1.96 -6.59 0.31
CA TYR A 117 -0.93 -5.95 -0.49
C TYR A 117 -0.16 -4.95 0.36
N THR A 118 1.16 -4.87 0.15
CA THR A 118 1.98 -3.79 0.72
C THR A 118 1.55 -2.44 0.15
N GLU A 119 2.05 -1.36 0.75
CA GLU A 119 2.20 -0.12 0.00
C GLU A 119 3.10 -0.35 -1.23
N MET A 120 3.01 0.54 -2.22
CA MET A 120 3.91 0.49 -3.36
C MET A 120 5.34 0.84 -2.91
N VAL A 121 6.26 -0.11 -3.01
CA VAL A 121 7.69 0.11 -2.73
C VAL A 121 8.42 0.37 -4.04
N VAL A 122 9.09 1.51 -4.14
CA VAL A 122 9.85 1.87 -5.34
C VAL A 122 11.16 1.08 -5.38
N ALA A 123 11.50 0.48 -6.53
CA ALA A 123 12.68 -0.36 -6.69
C ALA A 123 13.97 0.36 -6.25
N GLU A 124 14.13 1.62 -6.64
CA GLU A 124 15.26 2.47 -6.24
C GLU A 124 15.33 2.66 -4.71
N THR A 125 14.19 2.65 -4.01
CA THR A 125 14.19 2.75 -2.54
C THR A 125 14.80 1.52 -1.90
N ILE A 126 14.49 0.33 -2.41
CA ILE A 126 15.07 -0.94 -1.94
C ILE A 126 16.59 -0.91 -2.15
N LEU A 127 17.06 -0.48 -3.32
CA LEU A 127 18.48 -0.44 -3.63
C LEU A 127 19.26 0.60 -2.82
N HIS A 128 18.72 1.82 -2.69
CA HIS A 128 19.39 2.90 -1.95
C HIS A 128 19.38 2.70 -0.43
N GLN A 129 18.47 1.87 0.09
CA GLN A 129 18.32 1.60 1.52
C GLN A 129 18.62 0.14 1.87
N LYS A 130 19.55 -0.50 1.16
CA LYS A 130 19.92 -1.92 1.33
C LYS A 130 20.28 -2.31 2.78
N ASP A 131 20.77 -1.37 3.59
CA ASP A 131 21.13 -1.63 5.00
C ASP A 131 19.92 -1.47 5.95
N LYS A 132 18.74 -1.14 5.42
CA LYS A 132 17.51 -0.83 6.18
C LYS A 132 16.27 -1.43 5.52
N LEU A 133 16.43 -2.55 4.82
CA LEU A 133 15.36 -3.18 4.05
C LEU A 133 14.17 -3.60 4.91
N ASP A 134 14.41 -4.05 6.16
CA ASP A 134 13.35 -4.46 7.08
C ASP A 134 12.30 -3.37 7.30
N ARG A 135 12.71 -2.10 7.22
CA ARG A 135 11.78 -0.97 7.33
C ARG A 135 10.71 -0.96 6.23
N PHE A 136 11.04 -1.48 5.06
CA PHE A 136 10.18 -1.45 3.86
C PHE A 136 9.59 -2.82 3.55
N LEU A 137 10.33 -3.88 3.84
CA LEU A 137 10.03 -5.23 3.36
C LEU A 137 9.68 -6.22 4.47
N ALA A 138 10.03 -5.98 5.74
CA ALA A 138 9.72 -6.93 6.81
C ALA A 138 8.22 -6.89 7.19
N PHE A 139 7.68 -8.07 7.48
CA PHE A 139 6.33 -8.28 8.00
C PHE A 139 6.31 -9.51 8.92
N PRO A 140 5.37 -9.59 9.88
CA PRO A 140 5.13 -10.79 10.67
C PRO A 140 4.58 -11.94 9.83
N GLU A 141 5.00 -13.18 10.10
CA GLU A 141 4.60 -14.39 9.35
C GLU A 141 3.08 -14.54 9.23
N GLU A 142 2.32 -14.08 10.24
CA GLU A 142 0.87 -14.15 10.24
C GLU A 142 0.22 -13.36 9.07
N GLN A 143 0.92 -12.40 8.45
CA GLN A 143 0.37 -11.62 7.34
C GLN A 143 0.18 -12.41 6.05
N HIS A 144 0.75 -13.61 5.91
CA HIS A 144 0.45 -14.48 4.76
C HIS A 144 -1.07 -14.78 4.63
N PRO A 145 -1.64 -14.82 3.40
CA PRO A 145 -0.99 -14.48 2.13
C PRO A 145 -0.80 -12.96 1.94
N ILE A 146 0.40 -12.57 1.49
CA ILE A 146 0.82 -11.19 1.28
C ILE A 146 1.58 -10.99 -0.04
N VAL A 147 1.27 -9.88 -0.72
CA VAL A 147 1.81 -9.50 -2.02
C VAL A 147 2.66 -8.23 -1.89
N LEU A 148 3.90 -8.27 -2.37
CA LEU A 148 4.73 -7.07 -2.51
C LEU A 148 4.36 -6.34 -3.79
N GLN A 149 3.90 -5.10 -3.66
CA GLN A 149 3.77 -4.23 -4.84
C GLN A 149 5.04 -3.42 -5.07
N ILE A 150 5.71 -3.64 -6.20
CA ILE A 150 6.89 -2.88 -6.64
C ILE A 150 6.50 -1.82 -7.69
N GLY A 151 7.13 -0.66 -7.63
CA GLY A 151 7.09 0.36 -8.67
C GLY A 151 8.48 0.68 -9.22
N GLY A 152 8.60 0.84 -10.53
CA GLY A 152 9.85 1.23 -11.19
C GLY A 152 9.75 1.12 -12.71
N SER A 153 10.72 1.70 -13.41
CA SER A 153 10.83 1.68 -14.88
C SER A 153 12.18 1.17 -15.37
N ASN A 154 13.21 1.16 -14.52
CA ASN A 154 14.52 0.60 -14.83
C ASN A 154 14.56 -0.91 -14.57
N LEU A 155 14.84 -1.70 -15.60
CA LEU A 155 14.81 -3.16 -15.53
C LEU A 155 15.85 -3.75 -14.58
N GLU A 156 17.07 -3.22 -14.60
CA GLU A 156 18.16 -3.68 -13.74
C GLU A 156 17.82 -3.41 -12.27
N ASN A 157 17.23 -2.24 -11.99
CA ASN A 157 16.79 -1.91 -10.65
C ASN A 157 15.65 -2.81 -10.18
N LEU A 158 14.67 -3.08 -11.05
CA LEU A 158 13.57 -3.99 -10.75
C LEU A 158 14.06 -5.41 -10.47
N ALA A 159 14.98 -5.93 -11.29
CA ALA A 159 15.60 -7.24 -11.09
C ALA A 159 16.30 -7.32 -9.72
N LYS A 160 17.23 -6.39 -9.43
CA LYS A 160 17.96 -6.37 -8.16
C LYS A 160 17.06 -6.15 -6.94
N ALA A 161 16.04 -5.29 -7.07
CA ALA A 161 15.08 -5.06 -5.99
C ALA A 161 14.25 -6.31 -5.70
N THR A 162 13.88 -7.07 -6.74
CA THR A 162 13.17 -8.34 -6.62
C THR A 162 14.06 -9.41 -5.96
N GLU A 163 15.32 -9.51 -6.39
CA GLU A 163 16.31 -10.42 -5.79
C GLU A 163 16.46 -10.18 -4.28
N LEU A 164 16.59 -8.91 -3.86
CA LEU A 164 16.66 -8.53 -2.45
C LEU A 164 15.35 -8.85 -1.70
N ALA A 165 14.20 -8.74 -2.36
CA ALA A 165 12.90 -9.02 -1.76
C ALA A 165 12.64 -10.51 -1.52
N ASN A 166 13.33 -11.41 -2.24
CA ASN A 166 13.16 -12.87 -2.07
C ASN A 166 13.42 -13.33 -0.62
N ALA A 167 14.37 -12.69 0.08
CA ALA A 167 14.66 -13.00 1.48
C ALA A 167 13.46 -12.78 2.43
N TYR A 168 12.48 -11.97 2.01
CA TYR A 168 11.28 -11.67 2.79
C TYR A 168 10.10 -12.60 2.48
N SER A 169 10.27 -13.55 1.55
CA SER A 169 9.32 -14.65 1.31
C SER A 169 7.87 -14.22 1.00
N TYR A 170 7.66 -13.12 0.28
CA TYR A 170 6.33 -12.72 -0.22
C TYR A 170 5.69 -13.85 -1.07
N ASP A 171 4.36 -13.95 -1.07
CA ASP A 171 3.65 -15.01 -1.81
C ASP A 171 3.44 -14.67 -3.29
N GLU A 172 3.58 -13.40 -3.66
CA GLU A 172 3.42 -12.87 -5.02
C GLU A 172 4.17 -11.53 -5.13
N ILE A 173 4.71 -11.23 -6.32
CA ILE A 173 5.22 -9.90 -6.68
C ILE A 173 4.28 -9.23 -7.67
N ASN A 174 3.78 -8.04 -7.33
CA ASN A 174 2.89 -7.25 -8.17
C ASN A 174 3.59 -6.00 -8.72
N LEU A 175 3.52 -5.77 -10.03
CA LEU A 175 4.01 -4.53 -10.65
C LEU A 175 2.92 -3.45 -10.66
N ASN A 176 3.23 -2.26 -10.14
CA ASN A 176 2.34 -1.10 -10.23
C ASN A 176 2.39 -0.47 -11.63
N CYS A 177 1.28 -0.55 -12.35
CA CYS A 177 1.09 0.07 -13.66
C CYS A 177 -0.21 0.90 -13.72
N GLY A 178 -0.60 1.49 -12.59
CA GLY A 178 -1.89 2.20 -12.47
C GLY A 178 -1.84 3.50 -11.66
N CYS A 179 -0.71 3.85 -11.05
CA CYS A 179 -0.56 5.09 -10.29
C CYS A 179 -0.49 6.31 -11.22
N PRO A 180 -1.41 7.30 -11.11
CA PRO A 180 -1.40 8.51 -11.94
C PRO A 180 -0.62 9.68 -11.30
N SER A 181 0.07 9.46 -10.17
CA SER A 181 0.78 10.54 -9.45
C SER A 181 1.89 11.14 -10.31
N SER A 182 2.00 12.47 -10.37
CA SER A 182 3.07 13.16 -11.12
C SER A 182 4.47 12.79 -10.63
N LYS A 183 4.64 12.45 -9.35
CA LYS A 183 5.92 11.95 -8.81
C LYS A 183 6.33 10.60 -9.43
N VAL A 184 5.34 9.78 -9.78
CA VAL A 184 5.51 8.40 -10.27
C VAL A 184 5.47 8.37 -11.79
N ALA A 185 4.37 8.86 -12.38
CA ALA A 185 4.11 8.85 -13.82
C ALA A 185 4.82 9.98 -14.57
N GLY A 186 5.13 11.10 -13.89
CA GLY A 186 5.94 12.19 -14.43
C GLY A 186 7.43 11.89 -14.26
N HIS A 187 7.98 12.18 -13.09
CA HIS A 187 9.44 12.09 -12.85
C HIS A 187 9.99 10.66 -12.80
N GLY A 188 9.21 9.70 -12.30
CA GLY A 188 9.65 8.30 -12.24
C GLY A 188 9.47 7.52 -13.55
N CYS A 189 8.67 8.04 -14.49
CA CYS A 189 8.28 7.34 -15.71
C CYS A 189 7.72 5.92 -15.48
N PHE A 190 7.03 5.67 -14.36
CA PHE A 190 6.36 4.39 -14.06
C PHE A 190 4.90 4.56 -13.61
N GLY A 191 4.23 3.48 -13.20
CA GLY A 191 2.81 3.53 -12.84
C GLY A 191 1.93 3.56 -14.09
N ALA A 192 0.88 4.39 -14.12
CA ALA A 192 -0.04 4.44 -15.27
C ALA A 192 0.68 4.78 -16.58
N ARG A 193 1.82 5.51 -16.53
CA ARG A 193 2.63 5.82 -17.72
C ARG A 193 3.10 4.56 -18.45
N LEU A 194 3.30 3.44 -17.76
CA LEU A 194 3.73 2.16 -18.35
C LEU A 194 2.67 1.53 -19.27
N MET A 195 1.43 2.04 -19.25
CA MET A 195 0.39 1.61 -20.18
C MET A 195 0.43 2.34 -21.53
N LEU A 196 1.22 3.41 -21.66
CA LEU A 196 1.41 4.13 -22.91
C LEU A 196 2.59 3.57 -23.71
N ASP A 197 2.64 3.87 -25.00
CA ASP A 197 3.72 3.42 -25.87
C ASP A 197 5.09 3.94 -25.38
N PRO A 198 6.16 3.13 -25.46
CA PRO A 198 7.46 3.40 -24.82
C PRO A 198 8.19 4.61 -25.37
N GLU A 199 7.90 5.02 -26.61
CA GLU A 199 8.47 6.24 -27.20
C GLU A 199 8.21 7.46 -26.32
N VAL A 200 7.21 7.40 -25.46
CA VAL A 200 6.82 8.49 -24.58
C VAL A 200 7.66 8.54 -23.28
N CYS A 201 8.32 7.44 -22.90
CA CYS A 201 9.29 7.38 -21.81
C CYS A 201 10.72 7.55 -22.35
N ILE A 202 10.93 8.69 -23.02
CA ILE A 202 12.20 9.09 -23.63
C ILE A 202 13.25 9.18 -22.53
N MET A 203 14.08 8.13 -22.42
CA MET A 203 15.54 8.17 -22.30
C MET A 203 16.12 6.85 -21.77
N ASN A 204 15.35 6.00 -21.07
CA ASN A 204 15.87 4.72 -20.52
C ASN A 204 14.79 3.67 -20.19
N SER A 205 13.52 3.88 -20.52
CA SER A 205 12.44 2.95 -20.13
C SER A 205 12.22 1.90 -21.20
N LYS A 206 12.35 0.62 -20.83
CA LYS A 206 11.92 -0.50 -21.66
C LYS A 206 10.42 -0.73 -21.49
N HIS A 207 9.85 -1.63 -22.28
CA HIS A 207 8.41 -1.87 -22.23
C HIS A 207 8.03 -2.52 -20.89
N GLN A 208 6.79 -2.35 -20.47
CA GLN A 208 6.29 -2.92 -19.23
C GLN A 208 6.44 -4.45 -19.18
N TRP A 209 6.23 -5.17 -20.27
CA TRP A 209 6.46 -6.62 -20.30
C TRP A 209 7.92 -7.00 -20.06
N ASP A 210 8.89 -6.14 -20.42
CA ASP A 210 10.29 -6.35 -20.08
C ASP A 210 10.51 -6.22 -18.57
N ALA A 211 9.81 -5.29 -17.92
CA ALA A 211 9.80 -5.15 -16.46
C ALA A 211 9.20 -6.39 -15.78
N MET A 212 8.10 -6.91 -16.30
CA MET A 212 7.48 -8.14 -15.76
C MET A 212 8.38 -9.36 -15.95
N SER A 213 9.01 -9.51 -17.11
CA SER A 213 9.98 -10.58 -17.37
C SER A 213 11.23 -10.46 -16.49
N ALA A 214 11.72 -9.23 -16.25
CA ALA A 214 12.84 -9.00 -15.35
C ALA A 214 12.51 -9.39 -13.90
N ILE A 215 11.31 -9.04 -13.40
CA ILE A 215 10.86 -9.45 -12.06
C ILE A 215 10.73 -10.97 -11.99
N ALA A 216 10.04 -11.59 -12.96
CA ALA A 216 9.81 -13.03 -12.97
C ALA A 216 11.09 -13.86 -13.09
N ALA A 217 12.12 -13.35 -13.76
CA ALA A 217 13.43 -14.01 -13.83
C ALA A 217 14.21 -13.95 -12.51
N ASN A 218 13.78 -13.14 -11.53
CA ASN A 218 14.48 -12.90 -10.28
C ASN A 218 13.63 -13.23 -9.04
N CYS A 219 12.51 -13.92 -9.19
CA CYS A 219 11.75 -14.50 -8.08
C CYS A 219 11.10 -15.81 -8.51
N ASP A 220 10.86 -16.68 -7.54
CA ASP A 220 10.17 -17.95 -7.82
C ASP A 220 8.64 -17.82 -7.70
N VAL A 221 8.14 -16.76 -7.07
CA VAL A 221 6.69 -16.58 -6.83
C VAL A 221 5.96 -15.97 -8.03
N PRO A 222 4.62 -16.14 -8.12
CA PRO A 222 3.85 -15.56 -9.20
C PRO A 222 4.06 -14.05 -9.36
N VAL A 223 4.06 -13.59 -10.62
CA VAL A 223 4.12 -12.17 -10.97
C VAL A 223 2.80 -11.71 -11.55
N SER A 224 2.25 -10.63 -10.98
CA SER A 224 1.00 -10.02 -11.42
C SER A 224 1.19 -8.53 -11.75
N VAL A 225 0.20 -7.93 -12.40
CA VAL A 225 0.20 -6.50 -12.73
C VAL A 225 -1.06 -5.84 -12.24
N LYS A 226 -0.93 -4.67 -11.60
CA LYS A 226 -2.08 -3.81 -11.27
C LYS A 226 -2.11 -2.58 -12.17
N CYS A 227 -3.12 -2.49 -13.03
CA CYS A 227 -3.26 -1.41 -14.01
C CYS A 227 -4.66 -0.77 -13.96
N ARG A 228 -4.93 0.11 -14.93
CA ARG A 228 -6.22 0.75 -15.18
C ARG A 228 -6.80 0.24 -16.50
N ILE A 229 -7.97 0.74 -16.88
CA ILE A 229 -8.61 0.43 -18.17
C ILE A 229 -8.12 1.30 -19.34
N GLY A 230 -7.21 2.25 -19.09
CA GLY A 230 -6.73 3.22 -20.08
C GLY A 230 -6.07 4.42 -19.44
N VAL A 231 -5.39 5.24 -20.25
CA VAL A 231 -4.63 6.42 -19.82
C VAL A 231 -4.81 7.55 -20.80
N ASP A 232 -5.16 8.74 -20.30
CA ASP A 232 -5.46 9.93 -21.10
C ASP A 232 -6.42 9.54 -22.26
N ASP A 233 -6.14 9.88 -23.51
CA ASP A 233 -7.04 9.56 -24.63
C ASP A 233 -6.87 8.14 -25.20
N ARG A 234 -5.98 7.32 -24.61
CA ARG A 234 -5.78 5.89 -24.93
C ARG A 234 -6.60 5.04 -23.97
N ASP A 235 -7.92 5.06 -24.12
CA ASP A 235 -8.88 4.40 -23.22
C ASP A 235 -10.02 3.64 -23.93
N SER A 236 -9.79 3.25 -25.19
CA SER A 236 -10.68 2.31 -25.90
C SER A 236 -10.54 0.89 -25.33
N TYR A 237 -11.57 0.07 -25.53
CA TYR A 237 -11.52 -1.34 -25.14
C TYR A 237 -10.47 -2.13 -25.95
N GLU A 238 -10.30 -1.77 -27.23
CA GLU A 238 -9.32 -2.39 -28.12
C GLU A 238 -7.89 -2.15 -27.61
N GLU A 239 -7.54 -0.91 -27.25
CA GLU A 239 -6.23 -0.59 -26.68
C GLU A 239 -5.96 -1.30 -25.35
N LEU A 240 -6.99 -1.49 -24.51
CA LEU A 240 -6.86 -2.28 -23.29
C LEU A 240 -6.57 -3.76 -23.61
N CYS A 241 -7.22 -4.33 -24.62
CA CYS A 241 -6.97 -5.69 -25.05
C CYS A 241 -5.58 -5.86 -25.69
N GLU A 242 -5.15 -4.92 -26.52
CA GLU A 242 -3.80 -4.90 -27.08
C GLU A 242 -2.74 -4.85 -25.99
N PHE A 243 -2.97 -4.06 -24.94
CA PHE A 243 -2.09 -4.00 -23.77
C PHE A 243 -2.00 -5.37 -23.09
N VAL A 244 -3.13 -6.03 -22.83
CA VAL A 244 -3.16 -7.37 -22.22
C VAL A 244 -2.44 -8.39 -23.10
N ASP A 245 -2.75 -8.44 -24.40
CA ASP A 245 -2.13 -9.38 -25.36
C ASP A 245 -0.61 -9.20 -25.45
N LYS A 246 -0.12 -7.94 -25.48
CA LYS A 246 1.33 -7.64 -25.45
C LYS A 246 1.97 -8.14 -24.15
N VAL A 247 1.36 -7.91 -22.99
CA VAL A 247 1.89 -8.40 -21.72
C VAL A 247 1.93 -9.92 -21.66
N VAL A 248 0.85 -10.59 -22.07
CA VAL A 248 0.74 -12.07 -22.04
C VAL A 248 1.71 -12.73 -23.02
N SER A 249 1.88 -12.16 -24.22
CA SER A 249 2.74 -12.71 -25.27
C SER A 249 4.24 -12.47 -25.04
N LYS A 250 4.61 -11.49 -24.20
CA LYS A 250 6.01 -11.07 -23.98
C LYS A 250 6.51 -11.29 -22.55
N SER A 251 5.65 -11.74 -21.64
CA SER A 251 6.01 -11.99 -20.24
C SER A 251 5.27 -13.20 -19.66
N PRO A 252 5.74 -13.76 -18.53
CA PRO A 252 5.08 -14.90 -17.88
C PRO A 252 3.84 -14.52 -17.06
N ALA A 253 3.51 -13.23 -16.95
CA ALA A 253 2.36 -12.82 -16.14
C ALA A 253 1.03 -13.26 -16.73
N ARG A 254 0.18 -13.83 -15.86
CA ARG A 254 -1.15 -14.35 -16.21
C ARG A 254 -2.25 -13.85 -15.28
N HIS A 255 -1.94 -12.85 -14.45
CA HIS A 255 -2.89 -12.27 -13.49
C HIS A 255 -2.82 -10.73 -13.52
N PHE A 256 -3.96 -10.13 -13.83
CA PHE A 256 -4.15 -8.69 -13.91
C PHE A 256 -5.14 -8.22 -12.85
N ILE A 257 -4.81 -7.16 -12.15
CA ILE A 257 -5.70 -6.44 -11.25
C ILE A 257 -6.12 -5.15 -11.98
N ILE A 258 -7.38 -5.10 -12.42
CA ILE A 258 -7.90 -4.01 -13.26
C ILE A 258 -8.66 -3.02 -12.39
N HIS A 259 -8.11 -1.82 -12.20
CA HIS A 259 -8.91 -0.71 -11.71
C HIS A 259 -9.80 -0.21 -12.86
N ALA A 260 -11.13 -0.38 -12.72
CA ALA A 260 -12.14 -0.09 -13.74
C ALA A 260 -12.37 1.42 -14.04
N ARG A 261 -11.35 2.27 -13.86
CA ARG A 261 -11.34 3.70 -14.24
C ARG A 261 -10.06 4.01 -14.98
N LYS A 262 -10.13 4.83 -16.03
CA LYS A 262 -8.93 5.36 -16.70
C LYS A 262 -8.08 6.21 -15.74
N ALA A 263 -6.82 6.45 -16.08
CA ALA A 263 -6.00 7.48 -15.47
C ALA A 263 -5.99 8.72 -16.35
N LEU A 264 -6.04 9.89 -15.74
CA LEU A 264 -5.67 11.16 -16.36
C LEU A 264 -4.37 11.62 -15.71
N LEU A 265 -3.31 11.73 -16.50
CA LEU A 265 -1.97 12.08 -16.02
C LEU A 265 -1.80 13.60 -15.83
N SER A 266 -2.68 14.38 -16.44
CA SER A 266 -2.76 15.82 -16.28
C SER A 266 -4.14 16.24 -15.76
N GLY A 267 -4.20 17.41 -15.11
CA GLY A 267 -5.45 18.05 -14.69
C GLY A 267 -6.11 17.50 -13.43
N LEU A 268 -5.75 16.30 -12.94
CA LEU A 268 -6.35 15.70 -11.74
C LEU A 268 -5.30 15.22 -10.72
N SER A 269 -5.58 15.42 -9.44
CA SER A 269 -4.86 14.78 -8.35
C SER A 269 -5.06 13.26 -8.34
N PRO A 270 -4.20 12.47 -7.65
CA PRO A 270 -4.42 11.04 -7.48
C PRO A 270 -5.76 10.68 -6.82
N ALA A 271 -6.27 11.54 -5.92
CA ALA A 271 -7.55 11.34 -5.26
C ALA A 271 -8.73 11.55 -6.22
N GLU A 272 -8.68 12.59 -7.04
CA GLU A 272 -9.68 12.87 -8.08
C GLU A 272 -9.67 11.78 -9.16
N ASN A 273 -8.51 11.27 -9.54
CA ASN A 273 -8.34 10.12 -10.44
C ASN A 273 -9.06 8.83 -9.96
N ARG A 274 -9.49 8.75 -8.70
CA ARG A 274 -10.28 7.63 -8.14
C ARG A 274 -11.76 7.96 -7.98
N LYS A 275 -12.21 9.15 -8.38
CA LYS A 275 -13.57 9.67 -8.19
C LYS A 275 -14.18 10.26 -9.46
N VAL A 276 -13.39 10.97 -10.27
CA VAL A 276 -13.86 11.74 -11.42
C VAL A 276 -14.06 10.87 -12.67
N PRO A 277 -13.06 10.14 -13.23
CA PRO A 277 -13.29 9.38 -14.47
C PRO A 277 -14.24 8.21 -14.22
N PRO A 278 -15.31 8.00 -15.00
CA PRO A 278 -16.36 7.03 -14.67
C PRO A 278 -15.83 5.60 -14.56
N LEU A 279 -16.54 4.78 -13.78
CA LEU A 279 -16.30 3.33 -13.76
C LEU A 279 -16.83 2.73 -15.06
N LYS A 280 -16.04 1.87 -15.70
CA LYS A 280 -16.45 1.04 -16.85
C LYS A 280 -16.25 -0.43 -16.49
N TYR A 281 -17.22 -1.03 -15.81
CA TYR A 281 -17.15 -2.43 -15.41
C TYR A 281 -17.30 -3.37 -16.62
N GLU A 282 -18.05 -2.94 -17.63
CA GLU A 282 -18.24 -3.64 -18.88
C GLU A 282 -16.93 -3.95 -19.61
N TYR A 283 -15.90 -3.10 -19.48
CA TYR A 283 -14.57 -3.40 -20.02
C TYR A 283 -13.89 -4.56 -19.26
N TYR A 284 -14.03 -4.58 -17.93
CA TYR A 284 -13.48 -5.66 -17.11
C TYR A 284 -14.15 -7.01 -17.44
N PHE A 285 -15.48 -7.05 -17.51
CA PHE A 285 -16.19 -8.29 -17.83
C PHE A 285 -15.97 -8.73 -19.28
N ALA A 286 -15.76 -7.78 -20.20
CA ALA A 286 -15.36 -8.14 -21.56
C ALA A 286 -13.96 -8.77 -21.61
N LEU A 287 -13.01 -8.37 -20.74
CA LEU A 287 -11.71 -9.06 -20.64
C LEU A 287 -11.87 -10.52 -20.20
N LEU A 288 -12.77 -10.83 -19.26
CA LEU A 288 -13.07 -12.21 -18.87
C LEU A 288 -13.60 -13.03 -20.06
N ARG A 289 -14.41 -12.40 -20.92
CA ARG A 289 -14.96 -13.02 -22.13
C ARG A 289 -13.90 -13.26 -23.20
N ASP A 290 -13.01 -12.29 -23.41
CA ASP A 290 -12.09 -12.28 -24.55
C ASP A 290 -10.71 -12.89 -24.23
N PHE A 291 -10.37 -13.10 -22.95
CA PHE A 291 -9.15 -13.76 -22.47
C PHE A 291 -9.45 -14.80 -21.36
N PRO A 292 -10.19 -15.88 -21.65
CA PRO A 292 -10.69 -16.83 -20.64
C PRO A 292 -9.59 -17.60 -19.89
N GLU A 293 -8.38 -17.67 -20.44
CA GLU A 293 -7.19 -18.30 -19.85
C GLU A 293 -6.44 -17.39 -18.87
N ILE A 294 -6.77 -16.09 -18.85
CA ILE A 294 -6.09 -15.08 -18.04
C ILE A 294 -6.93 -14.75 -16.80
N LYS A 295 -6.26 -14.61 -15.66
CA LYS A 295 -6.91 -14.25 -14.40
C LYS A 295 -7.06 -12.74 -14.29
N PHE A 296 -8.29 -12.28 -14.03
CA PHE A 296 -8.56 -10.86 -13.79
C PHE A 296 -9.21 -10.63 -12.42
N THR A 297 -8.63 -9.75 -11.63
CA THR A 297 -9.20 -9.26 -10.36
C THR A 297 -9.82 -7.88 -10.55
N LEU A 298 -11.09 -7.73 -10.20
CA LEU A 298 -11.81 -6.46 -10.33
C LEU A 298 -11.39 -5.49 -9.23
N ASN A 299 -11.16 -4.22 -9.58
CA ASN A 299 -10.92 -3.14 -8.63
C ASN A 299 -11.66 -1.85 -9.01
N GLY A 300 -12.03 -1.07 -8.00
CA GLY A 300 -12.61 0.26 -8.15
C GLY A 300 -14.11 0.28 -7.88
N GLY A 301 -14.55 1.22 -7.03
CA GLY A 301 -15.97 1.45 -6.75
C GLY A 301 -16.68 0.42 -5.88
N ILE A 302 -16.08 -0.75 -5.60
CA ILE A 302 -16.67 -1.76 -4.71
C ILE A 302 -16.70 -1.28 -3.26
N THR A 303 -17.89 -1.25 -2.67
CA THR A 303 -18.15 -0.65 -1.36
C THR A 303 -18.60 -1.63 -0.29
N ASN A 304 -19.04 -2.83 -0.64
CA ASN A 304 -19.51 -3.82 0.33
C ASN A 304 -19.26 -5.26 -0.14
N ILE A 305 -19.53 -6.21 0.74
CA ILE A 305 -19.30 -7.64 0.53
C ILE A 305 -20.32 -8.28 -0.44
N GLY A 306 -21.53 -7.72 -0.55
CA GLY A 306 -22.53 -8.15 -1.52
C GLY A 306 -22.05 -7.93 -2.96
N GLN A 307 -21.48 -6.75 -3.25
CA GLN A 307 -20.86 -6.44 -4.54
C GLN A 307 -19.64 -7.30 -4.83
N VAL A 308 -18.83 -7.65 -3.82
CA VAL A 308 -17.73 -8.62 -3.96
C VAL A 308 -18.30 -9.97 -4.42
N SER A 309 -19.29 -10.48 -3.72
CA SER A 309 -19.92 -11.77 -4.01
C SER A 309 -20.58 -11.77 -5.39
N ALA A 310 -21.25 -10.68 -5.78
CA ALA A 310 -21.84 -10.51 -7.11
C ALA A 310 -20.76 -10.51 -8.21
N SER A 311 -19.62 -9.85 -7.99
CA SER A 311 -18.50 -9.86 -8.93
C SER A 311 -17.96 -11.28 -9.16
N ILE A 312 -17.76 -12.04 -8.07
CA ILE A 312 -17.25 -13.41 -8.12
C ILE A 312 -18.24 -14.33 -8.84
N ARG A 313 -19.55 -14.21 -8.55
CA ARG A 313 -20.59 -14.97 -9.27
C ARG A 313 -20.61 -14.66 -10.76
N GLN A 314 -20.33 -13.42 -11.16
CA GLN A 314 -20.21 -13.01 -12.56
C GLN A 314 -18.86 -13.41 -13.20
N GLY A 315 -18.04 -14.22 -12.52
CA GLY A 315 -16.83 -14.83 -13.08
C GLY A 315 -15.53 -14.10 -12.78
N ALA A 316 -15.53 -13.07 -11.91
CA ALA A 316 -14.29 -12.44 -11.48
C ALA A 316 -13.36 -13.44 -10.77
N HIS A 317 -12.08 -13.50 -11.15
CA HIS A 317 -11.09 -14.34 -10.46
C HIS A 317 -10.91 -13.91 -8.99
N GLY A 318 -11.12 -12.63 -8.71
CA GLY A 318 -11.20 -12.07 -7.38
C GLY A 318 -11.59 -10.61 -7.41
N VAL A 319 -11.74 -10.02 -6.22
CA VAL A 319 -12.10 -8.61 -6.06
C VAL A 319 -11.11 -7.94 -5.12
N MET A 320 -10.54 -6.83 -5.58
CA MET A 320 -9.64 -6.01 -4.79
C MET A 320 -10.37 -4.76 -4.30
N VAL A 321 -10.32 -4.53 -2.99
CA VAL A 321 -11.03 -3.44 -2.32
C VAL A 321 -10.04 -2.51 -1.63
N GLY A 322 -10.08 -1.23 -1.99
CA GLY A 322 -9.24 -0.19 -1.38
C GLY A 322 -9.96 0.57 -0.28
N ARG A 323 -10.44 1.76 -0.60
CA ARG A 323 -11.02 2.72 0.37
C ARG A 323 -12.11 2.13 1.27
N ALA A 324 -12.91 1.16 0.84
CA ALA A 324 -13.95 0.57 1.69
C ALA A 324 -13.37 -0.35 2.78
N ALA A 325 -12.19 -0.95 2.56
CA ALA A 325 -11.49 -1.79 3.54
C ALA A 325 -10.76 -1.00 4.64
N TYR A 326 -10.63 0.33 4.50
CA TYR A 326 -10.03 1.23 5.50
C TYR A 326 -10.98 2.36 5.96
N ASN A 327 -11.87 2.79 5.06
CA ASN A 327 -12.75 3.94 5.10
C ASN A 327 -12.05 5.31 5.18
N ASP A 328 -11.65 5.82 4.01
CA ASP A 328 -11.00 7.11 3.82
C ASP A 328 -12.00 8.31 3.78
N LYS A 329 -13.31 8.11 3.97
CA LYS A 329 -14.26 9.23 3.88
C LYS A 329 -14.13 10.25 5.02
N VAL A 330 -13.52 9.88 6.15
CA VAL A 330 -13.50 10.71 7.37
C VAL A 330 -12.18 11.47 7.59
N ILE A 331 -11.07 11.07 6.97
CA ILE A 331 -9.76 11.67 7.28
C ILE A 331 -9.60 13.08 6.68
N LEU A 332 -10.34 13.41 5.60
CA LEU A 332 -10.26 14.74 4.99
C LEU A 332 -10.70 15.88 5.93
N ARG A 333 -11.50 15.58 6.97
CA ARG A 333 -11.94 16.57 7.96
C ARG A 333 -10.97 16.76 9.13
N LEU A 334 -10.13 15.76 9.44
CA LEU A 334 -9.22 15.83 10.59
C LEU A 334 -7.86 16.47 10.25
N ILE A 335 -7.38 16.31 9.01
CA ILE A 335 -6.07 16.87 8.60
C ILE A 335 -6.16 18.36 8.23
N VAL A 336 -7.30 18.82 7.71
CA VAL A 336 -7.50 20.24 7.35
C VAL A 336 -7.73 21.12 8.59
N GLN A 337 -8.17 20.57 9.72
CA GLN A 337 -8.43 21.35 10.94
C GLN A 337 -7.17 21.90 11.64
N LEU A 338 -5.95 21.55 11.19
CA LEU A 338 -4.70 22.02 11.79
C LEU A 338 -4.03 23.19 11.07
N ARG A 339 -4.59 23.70 9.97
CA ARG A 339 -4.08 24.93 9.35
C ARG A 339 -5.22 25.74 8.74
N LEU A 340 -5.43 26.91 9.35
CA LEU A 340 -6.08 28.12 8.83
C LEU A 340 -7.58 28.30 9.14
N LEU A 341 -7.80 29.37 9.92
CA LEU A 341 -8.98 30.21 10.11
C LEU A 341 -9.93 29.92 11.29
N PRO A 342 -10.25 30.95 12.12
CA PRO A 342 -11.41 30.95 13.00
C PRO A 342 -12.67 31.14 12.16
N TYR A 343 -13.83 30.73 12.68
CA TYR A 343 -15.16 30.74 12.05
C TYR A 343 -15.54 29.45 11.29
N SER A 344 -16.32 28.63 11.99
CA SER A 344 -16.87 27.36 11.54
C SER A 344 -18.26 27.58 10.95
N VAL A 345 -18.42 27.38 9.64
CA VAL A 345 -19.73 27.09 9.04
C VAL A 345 -19.74 25.62 8.66
N ILE A 346 -20.53 24.83 9.37
CA ILE A 346 -20.78 23.42 9.03
C ILE A 346 -21.87 23.41 7.97
N ILE A 347 -21.49 23.28 6.70
CA ILE A 347 -22.46 22.92 5.65
C ILE A 347 -22.69 21.41 5.76
N PHE A 348 -23.89 21.02 6.18
CA PHE A 348 -24.41 19.67 6.03
C PHE A 348 -24.82 19.49 4.57
N ASP A 349 -24.29 18.48 3.89
CA ASP A 349 -24.87 18.00 2.64
C ASP A 349 -26.02 17.05 3.01
N PRO A 350 -27.29 17.41 2.71
CA PRO A 350 -28.45 16.61 3.05
C PRO A 350 -28.57 15.30 2.25
N ASN A 351 -27.72 15.05 1.24
CA ASN A 351 -27.66 13.76 0.53
C ASN A 351 -26.79 12.70 1.23
N PHE A 352 -26.31 12.95 2.45
CA PHE A 352 -25.42 12.06 3.21
C PHE A 352 -26.13 10.97 4.04
N ILE A 353 -27.41 10.68 3.77
CA ILE A 353 -28.16 9.63 4.44
C ILE A 353 -28.75 8.72 3.36
N PHE A 354 -28.58 7.40 3.53
CA PHE A 354 -28.88 6.30 2.59
C PHE A 354 -27.78 5.92 1.59
N GLY A 355 -26.66 5.44 2.11
CA GLY A 355 -25.79 4.50 1.41
C GLY A 355 -25.19 3.54 2.43
N GLY A 356 -25.38 2.24 2.25
CA GLY A 356 -24.99 1.19 3.20
C GLY A 356 -23.66 1.46 3.89
N LEU A 357 -23.67 1.31 5.23
CA LEU A 357 -22.62 1.77 6.14
C LEU A 357 -21.26 1.19 5.76
N LEU A 358 -20.41 2.03 5.16
CA LEU A 358 -19.02 1.73 4.82
C LEU A 358 -18.19 1.52 6.09
N SER A 359 -18.27 0.35 6.69
CA SER A 359 -17.50 -0.01 7.88
C SER A 359 -16.38 -0.98 7.48
N PRO A 360 -15.10 -0.64 7.68
CA PRO A 360 -13.98 -1.57 7.48
C PRO A 360 -14.16 -2.87 8.26
N TRP A 361 -14.76 -2.77 9.45
CA TRP A 361 -15.11 -3.89 10.29
C TRP A 361 -16.07 -4.86 9.59
N ASN A 362 -17.17 -4.35 9.03
CA ASN A 362 -18.13 -5.18 8.31
C ASN A 362 -17.51 -5.74 7.02
N MET A 363 -16.74 -4.92 6.29
CA MET A 363 -16.12 -5.33 5.04
C MET A 363 -15.16 -6.50 5.23
N LEU A 364 -14.21 -6.38 6.17
CA LEU A 364 -13.22 -7.43 6.42
C LEU A 364 -13.80 -8.59 7.24
N GLY A 365 -14.67 -8.31 8.21
CA GLY A 365 -15.25 -9.31 9.10
C GLY A 365 -16.11 -10.36 8.38
N HIS A 366 -16.70 -10.00 7.23
CA HIS A 366 -17.50 -10.92 6.42
C HIS A 366 -16.70 -11.72 5.40
N VAL A 367 -15.43 -11.39 5.15
CA VAL A 367 -14.64 -12.03 4.08
C VAL A 367 -14.53 -13.54 4.28
N ASP A 368 -14.11 -13.99 5.47
CA ASP A 368 -13.89 -15.41 5.72
C ASP A 368 -15.17 -16.23 5.52
N GLN A 369 -16.31 -15.73 6.00
CA GLN A 369 -17.59 -16.43 5.92
C GLN A 369 -18.24 -16.31 4.54
N GLU A 370 -18.41 -15.10 4.01
CA GLU A 370 -19.22 -14.87 2.80
C GLU A 370 -18.45 -15.13 1.51
N VAL A 371 -17.12 -14.90 1.51
CA VAL A 371 -16.30 -15.11 0.30
C VAL A 371 -15.67 -16.50 0.28
N TYR A 372 -15.19 -16.97 1.44
CA TYR A 372 -14.43 -18.23 1.52
C TYR A 372 -15.22 -19.40 2.14
N GLY A 373 -16.42 -19.17 2.67
CA GLY A 373 -17.20 -20.22 3.33
C GLY A 373 -16.52 -20.81 4.57
N LYS A 374 -15.67 -20.02 5.25
CA LYS A 374 -14.90 -20.42 6.43
C LYS A 374 -15.52 -19.83 7.70
N THR A 375 -15.26 -20.48 8.83
CA THR A 375 -15.64 -19.93 10.13
C THR A 375 -14.85 -18.66 10.42
N ALA A 376 -15.56 -17.58 10.75
CA ALA A 376 -14.92 -16.32 11.17
C ALA A 376 -14.11 -16.54 12.46
N ARG A 377 -12.84 -16.14 12.46
CA ARG A 377 -11.94 -16.29 13.63
C ARG A 377 -12.17 -15.24 14.71
N CYS A 378 -12.61 -14.05 14.32
CA CYS A 378 -12.79 -12.94 15.23
C CYS A 378 -14.27 -12.70 15.50
N ILE A 379 -14.63 -12.70 16.78
CA ILE A 379 -16.02 -12.61 17.21
C ILE A 379 -16.38 -11.16 17.52
N SER A 380 -15.44 -10.31 17.95
CA SER A 380 -15.75 -8.93 18.34
C SER A 380 -14.59 -7.94 18.18
N ARG A 381 -14.92 -6.65 18.21
CA ARG A 381 -13.92 -5.56 18.17
C ARG A 381 -13.03 -5.60 19.42
N ARG A 382 -13.59 -5.93 20.58
CA ARG A 382 -12.82 -6.06 21.84
C ARG A 382 -11.68 -7.06 21.71
N GLN A 383 -11.98 -8.28 21.26
CA GLN A 383 -10.97 -9.33 21.08
C GLN A 383 -9.91 -8.94 20.04
N THR A 384 -10.32 -8.24 18.98
CA THR A 384 -9.38 -7.71 17.96
C THR A 384 -8.42 -6.70 18.60
N LEU A 385 -8.94 -5.77 19.39
CA LEU A 385 -8.16 -4.72 20.05
C LEU A 385 -7.20 -5.28 21.10
N GLU A 386 -7.63 -6.27 21.88
CA GLU A 386 -6.78 -6.98 22.86
C GLU A 386 -5.57 -7.64 22.17
N ARG A 387 -5.80 -8.36 21.06
CA ARG A 387 -4.72 -8.97 20.27
C ARG A 387 -3.82 -7.92 19.62
N TYR A 388 -4.40 -6.85 19.08
CA TYR A 388 -3.65 -5.77 18.46
C TYR A 388 -2.82 -4.99 19.48
N GLN A 389 -3.30 -4.84 20.72
CA GLN A 389 -2.55 -4.23 21.81
C GLN A 389 -1.24 -4.98 22.08
N VAL A 390 -1.31 -6.31 22.18
CA VAL A 390 -0.13 -7.16 22.42
C VAL A 390 0.91 -6.95 21.31
N TYR A 391 0.47 -6.97 20.05
CA TYR A 391 1.33 -6.67 18.90
C TYR A 391 1.90 -5.25 18.96
N GLY A 392 1.06 -4.24 19.19
CA GLY A 392 1.49 -2.85 19.15
C GLY A 392 2.54 -2.54 20.22
N ASP A 393 2.33 -3.05 21.43
CA ASP A 393 3.29 -2.87 22.52
C ASP A 393 4.58 -3.68 22.29
N SER A 394 4.51 -4.88 21.68
CA SER A 394 5.73 -5.64 21.34
C SER A 394 6.59 -4.91 20.32
N ILE A 395 5.99 -4.22 19.35
CA ILE A 395 6.73 -3.39 18.37
C ILE A 395 7.42 -2.21 19.08
N ILE A 396 6.76 -1.55 20.05
CA ILE A 396 7.38 -0.48 20.84
C ILE A 396 8.54 -1.02 21.69
N SER A 397 8.38 -2.20 22.28
CA SER A 397 9.46 -2.86 23.03
C SER A 397 10.66 -3.20 22.15
N GLN A 398 10.43 -3.62 20.91
CA GLN A 398 11.49 -4.02 19.98
C GLN A 398 12.26 -2.82 19.38
N TYR A 399 11.56 -1.78 18.93
CA TYR A 399 12.16 -0.68 18.16
C TYR A 399 12.27 0.64 18.95
N GLY A 400 11.77 0.66 20.18
CA GLY A 400 11.66 1.86 21.00
C GLY A 400 10.45 2.73 20.63
N PRO A 401 10.17 3.77 21.43
CA PRO A 401 8.93 4.55 21.35
C PRO A 401 8.88 5.55 20.19
N SER A 402 9.98 5.70 19.44
CA SER A 402 10.18 6.79 18.50
C SER A 402 9.68 6.48 17.09
N ARG A 403 9.98 5.27 16.59
CA ARG A 403 9.66 4.81 15.23
C ARG A 403 9.56 3.27 15.16
N PRO A 404 8.34 2.71 15.04
CA PRO A 404 7.07 3.42 15.03
C PRO A 404 6.71 3.96 16.42
N ASN A 405 6.12 5.15 16.47
CA ASN A 405 5.51 5.65 17.71
C ASN A 405 4.04 5.22 17.82
N VAL A 406 3.43 5.45 18.99
CA VAL A 406 2.02 5.10 19.25
C VAL A 406 1.08 5.65 18.18
N ARG A 407 1.30 6.87 17.67
CA ARG A 407 0.45 7.46 16.62
C ARG A 407 0.47 6.64 15.34
N GLN A 408 1.60 6.08 14.95
CA GLN A 408 1.70 5.19 13.80
C GLN A 408 0.99 3.86 14.06
N LEU A 409 1.14 3.30 15.26
CA LEU A 409 0.53 2.03 15.64
C LEU A 409 -0.99 2.12 15.81
N VAL A 410 -1.55 3.23 16.27
CA VAL A 410 -3.01 3.36 16.43
C VAL A 410 -3.71 3.84 15.17
N LYS A 411 -2.98 4.37 14.18
CA LYS A 411 -3.55 4.90 12.94
C LYS A 411 -4.52 3.90 12.26
N PRO A 412 -4.22 2.59 12.18
CA PRO A 412 -5.17 1.61 11.64
C PRO A 412 -6.48 1.49 12.43
N LEU A 413 -6.46 1.76 13.74
CA LEU A 413 -7.62 1.61 14.62
C LEU A 413 -8.64 2.74 14.47
N LEU A 414 -8.24 3.89 13.92
CA LEU A 414 -9.04 5.13 13.90
C LEU A 414 -10.38 5.02 13.18
N ASN A 415 -10.61 3.98 12.38
CA ASN A 415 -11.86 3.75 11.66
C ASN A 415 -12.57 2.46 12.06
N LEU A 416 -12.11 1.76 13.10
CA LEU A 416 -12.70 0.49 13.55
C LEU A 416 -14.16 0.66 14.02
N PHE A 417 -14.47 1.83 14.58
CA PHE A 417 -15.80 2.19 15.10
C PHE A 417 -16.58 3.10 14.13
N HIS A 418 -16.20 3.17 12.85
CA HIS A 418 -16.90 4.06 11.93
C HIS A 418 -18.41 3.78 11.90
N SER A 419 -19.19 4.85 12.04
CA SER A 419 -20.65 4.84 12.11
C SER A 419 -21.26 4.05 13.27
N GLU A 420 -20.47 3.72 14.29
CA GLU A 420 -20.97 3.16 15.54
C GLU A 420 -21.21 4.25 16.60
N PRO A 421 -22.13 4.02 17.55
CA PRO A 421 -22.28 4.87 18.73
C PRO A 421 -20.95 5.10 19.45
N GLY A 422 -20.70 6.34 19.88
CA GLY A 422 -19.48 6.72 20.61
C GLY A 422 -18.28 7.11 19.73
N ASN A 423 -18.24 6.72 18.46
CA ASN A 423 -17.10 6.96 17.55
C ASN A 423 -16.60 8.41 17.51
N SER A 424 -17.50 9.40 17.43
CA SER A 424 -17.11 10.81 17.40
C SER A 424 -16.48 11.28 18.71
N ARG A 425 -16.94 10.77 19.85
CA ARG A 425 -16.34 11.09 21.16
C ARG A 425 -15.01 10.38 21.33
N TRP A 426 -14.95 9.10 20.97
CA TRP A 426 -13.73 8.31 20.94
C TRP A 426 -12.64 8.95 20.10
N LYS A 427 -12.94 9.46 18.89
CA LYS A 427 -11.94 10.18 18.06
C LYS A 427 -11.37 11.42 18.74
N ARG A 428 -12.22 12.22 19.39
CA ARG A 428 -11.77 13.41 20.15
C ARG A 428 -10.89 13.01 21.34
N LYS A 429 -11.27 11.95 22.06
CA LYS A 429 -10.49 11.42 23.18
C LYS A 429 -9.16 10.82 22.71
N ALA A 430 -9.17 10.10 21.60
CA ALA A 430 -7.98 9.56 20.95
C ALA A 430 -6.99 10.66 20.53
N ASP A 431 -7.45 11.76 19.94
CA ASP A 431 -6.59 12.91 19.60
C ASP A 431 -5.92 13.51 20.86
N SER A 432 -6.62 13.53 21.99
CA SER A 432 -6.06 13.96 23.27
C SER A 432 -5.03 12.97 23.81
N ALA A 433 -5.40 11.68 23.90
CA ALA A 433 -4.58 10.58 24.39
C ALA A 433 -3.25 10.49 23.63
N LEU A 434 -3.27 10.70 22.32
CA LEU A 434 -2.07 10.67 21.47
C LEU A 434 -1.04 11.76 21.73
N ARG A 435 -1.34 12.73 22.61
CA ARG A 435 -0.35 13.72 23.07
C ARG A 435 0.57 13.16 24.14
N HIS A 436 0.11 12.23 24.97
CA HIS A 436 0.86 11.74 26.14
C HIS A 436 1.01 10.22 26.21
N CYS A 437 0.08 9.42 25.70
CA CYS A 437 0.18 7.96 25.72
C CYS A 437 1.44 7.47 24.99
N LYS A 438 2.13 6.49 25.59
CA LYS A 438 3.39 5.92 25.10
C LYS A 438 3.29 4.45 24.70
N THR A 439 2.16 3.80 24.98
CA THR A 439 1.87 2.42 24.60
C THR A 439 0.48 2.34 23.97
N VAL A 440 0.23 1.30 23.19
CA VAL A 440 -1.11 1.00 22.68
C VAL A 440 -2.03 0.64 23.84
N LYS A 441 -1.54 -0.07 24.86
CA LYS A 441 -2.31 -0.36 26.08
C LYS A 441 -2.84 0.90 26.77
N SER A 442 -1.96 1.84 27.10
CA SER A 442 -2.37 3.10 27.77
C SER A 442 -3.35 3.90 26.91
N PHE A 443 -3.17 3.89 25.58
CA PHE A 443 -4.11 4.53 24.66
C PHE A 443 -5.50 3.87 24.67
N LEU A 444 -5.59 2.54 24.67
CA LEU A 444 -6.86 1.82 24.68
C LEU A 444 -7.57 1.95 26.03
N GLU A 445 -6.84 1.80 27.14
CA GLU A 445 -7.38 1.98 28.51
C GLU A 445 -7.96 3.39 28.70
N GLU A 446 -7.33 4.42 28.15
CA GLU A 446 -7.83 5.79 28.26
C GLU A 446 -9.02 6.08 27.33
N THR A 447 -9.13 5.43 26.18
CA THR A 447 -10.08 5.86 25.14
C THR A 447 -11.35 5.00 25.04
N LEU A 448 -11.28 3.71 25.37
CA LEU A 448 -12.34 2.76 25.04
C LEU A 448 -13.63 2.91 25.87
N ASP A 449 -13.59 3.61 27.00
CA ASP A 449 -14.79 3.98 27.79
C ASP A 449 -15.79 4.85 27.00
N GLU A 450 -15.36 5.49 25.92
CA GLU A 450 -16.24 6.24 25.02
C GLU A 450 -17.09 5.35 24.09
N ILE A 451 -16.69 4.09 23.91
CA ILE A 451 -17.37 3.12 23.06
C ILE A 451 -18.20 2.16 23.93
N PRO A 452 -19.52 2.06 23.72
CA PRO A 452 -20.36 1.15 24.50
C PRO A 452 -19.94 -0.33 24.33
N ASP A 453 -20.11 -1.14 25.39
CA ASP A 453 -19.86 -2.58 25.34
C ASP A 453 -20.71 -3.27 24.26
N SER A 454 -21.94 -2.79 24.04
CA SER A 454 -22.82 -3.26 22.96
C SER A 454 -22.24 -3.06 21.54
N VAL A 455 -21.25 -2.18 21.35
CA VAL A 455 -20.51 -1.99 20.10
C VAL A 455 -19.22 -2.82 20.09
N LEU A 456 -18.51 -2.85 21.22
CA LEU A 456 -17.25 -3.57 21.38
C LEU A 456 -17.44 -5.08 21.22
N ASP A 457 -18.53 -5.61 21.76
CA ASP A 457 -18.86 -7.03 21.81
C ASP A 457 -19.86 -7.46 20.74
N LYS A 458 -20.31 -6.52 19.89
CA LYS A 458 -21.18 -6.83 18.76
C LYS A 458 -20.46 -7.75 17.78
N PRO A 459 -21.03 -8.94 17.46
CA PRO A 459 -20.47 -9.77 16.41
C PRO A 459 -20.60 -9.12 15.05
N VAL A 460 -19.81 -9.60 14.10
CA VAL A 460 -19.98 -9.22 12.69
C VAL A 460 -21.35 -9.71 12.24
N SER A 461 -22.30 -8.79 12.07
CA SER A 461 -23.68 -9.09 11.68
C SER A 461 -23.87 -8.83 10.19
N ARG A 462 -24.54 -9.75 9.49
CA ARG A 462 -24.91 -9.58 8.09
C ARG A 462 -26.00 -8.51 7.99
N GLU A 463 -25.72 -7.43 7.27
CA GLU A 463 -26.77 -6.52 6.80
C GLU A 463 -27.34 -7.11 5.51
N SER A 464 -28.67 -7.23 5.41
CA SER A 464 -29.32 -7.62 4.17
C SER A 464 -29.02 -6.57 3.10
N SER A 465 -28.20 -6.92 2.12
CA SER A 465 -27.97 -6.09 0.93
C SER A 465 -28.56 -6.81 -0.28
N ASN A 466 -29.41 -6.10 -1.04
CA ASN A 466 -29.94 -6.57 -2.32
C ASN A 466 -28.91 -6.48 -3.46
N ASP A 467 -27.61 -6.47 -3.13
CA ASP A 467 -26.53 -6.33 -4.11
C ASP A 467 -26.25 -7.65 -4.85
N GLU A 468 -27.08 -8.69 -4.67
CA GLU A 468 -26.87 -9.97 -5.33
C GLU A 468 -26.88 -9.87 -6.85
N GLU A 469 -27.68 -8.94 -7.38
CA GLU A 469 -27.88 -8.65 -8.80
C GLU A 469 -27.06 -7.45 -9.30
N TYR A 470 -26.08 -6.95 -8.53
CA TYR A 470 -25.37 -5.70 -8.85
C TYR A 470 -24.74 -5.69 -10.26
N PHE A 471 -24.32 -6.86 -10.76
CA PHE A 471 -23.75 -7.02 -12.11
C PHE A 471 -24.64 -7.84 -13.06
N ALA A 472 -25.91 -8.11 -12.72
CA ALA A 472 -26.78 -9.00 -13.49
C ALA A 472 -26.97 -8.56 -14.96
N ASN A 473 -26.91 -7.27 -15.25
CA ASN A 473 -27.09 -6.70 -16.60
C ASN A 473 -25.77 -6.33 -17.30
N VAL A 474 -24.61 -6.75 -16.78
CA VAL A 474 -23.34 -6.32 -17.36
C VAL A 474 -23.07 -6.92 -18.74
N ASP A 475 -23.60 -8.12 -18.99
CA ASP A 475 -23.42 -8.83 -20.27
C ASP A 475 -24.06 -8.08 -21.46
N SER A 476 -25.14 -7.33 -21.22
CA SER A 476 -25.75 -6.49 -22.26
C SER A 476 -25.02 -5.18 -22.52
N GLN A 477 -24.02 -4.83 -21.69
CA GLN A 477 -23.25 -3.59 -21.78
C GLN A 477 -21.85 -3.83 -22.37
N LEU A 478 -21.48 -5.08 -22.64
CA LEU A 478 -20.12 -5.40 -23.07
C LEU A 478 -19.81 -4.75 -24.43
N PRO A 479 -18.60 -4.20 -24.60
CA PRO A 479 -18.13 -3.76 -25.91
C PRO A 479 -18.09 -4.93 -26.92
N PRO A 480 -18.00 -4.60 -28.23
CA PRO A 480 -17.76 -5.60 -29.27
C PRO A 480 -16.59 -6.52 -28.91
N ARG A 481 -16.68 -7.79 -29.33
CA ARG A 481 -15.60 -8.76 -29.11
C ARG A 481 -14.29 -8.27 -29.72
N TYR A 482 -13.22 -8.36 -28.94
CA TYR A 482 -11.88 -8.13 -29.44
C TYR A 482 -11.53 -9.18 -30.49
N ARG A 483 -11.16 -8.72 -31.69
CA ARG A 483 -10.80 -9.58 -32.82
C ARG A 483 -9.33 -9.34 -33.18
N THR A 484 -8.43 -10.03 -32.50
CA THR A 484 -7.03 -10.07 -32.93
C THR A 484 -6.86 -10.97 -34.16
N LEU A 485 -5.98 -10.58 -35.09
CA LEU A 485 -5.44 -11.51 -36.10
C LEU A 485 -4.76 -12.74 -35.44
N THR A 486 -4.35 -12.62 -34.17
CA THR A 486 -3.76 -13.66 -33.32
C THR A 486 -4.76 -14.69 -32.78
N ASN A 487 -6.08 -14.42 -32.76
CA ASN A 487 -7.09 -15.38 -32.29
C ASN A 487 -7.18 -16.64 -33.18
N CYS A 488 -6.62 -16.61 -34.39
CA CYS A 488 -6.45 -17.82 -35.21
C CYS A 488 -5.39 -18.80 -34.66
N ARG A 489 -4.44 -18.38 -33.82
CA ARG A 489 -3.37 -19.29 -33.32
C ARG A 489 -3.72 -19.97 -32.00
N TYR A 490 -4.47 -19.32 -31.11
CA TYR A 490 -4.88 -19.94 -29.84
C TYR A 490 -6.07 -20.89 -30.02
N ALA A 491 -6.91 -20.68 -31.04
CA ALA A 491 -8.03 -21.57 -31.36
C ALA A 491 -7.63 -22.84 -32.15
N GLN A 492 -6.39 -22.96 -32.62
CA GLN A 492 -5.93 -24.10 -33.44
C GLN A 492 -5.24 -25.21 -32.65
N ASN A 493 -5.11 -25.08 -31.33
CA ASN A 493 -4.54 -26.12 -30.45
C ASN A 493 -5.58 -26.68 -29.45
N LEU A 494 -6.88 -26.63 -29.80
CA LEU A 494 -7.95 -27.36 -29.10
C LEU A 494 -8.44 -28.53 -29.96
#